data_AF-A0A0T2KVH0-F1
#
_entry.id   AF-A0A0T2KVH0-F1
#
_cell.length_a   1.000
_cell.length_b   1.000
_cell.length_c   1.000
_cell.angle_alpha   90.00
_cell.angle_beta   90.00
_cell.angle_gamma   90.00
#
_symmetry.space_group_name_H-M   'P 1'
#
loop_
_entity.id
_entity.type
_entity.pdbx_description
1 polymer ?
#
loop_
_entity_poly.entity_id
_entity_poly.type
_entity_poly.pdbx_seq_one_letter_code
_entity_poly.pdbx_strand_id
1 'polypeptide(L)'
;MDDDGVTDIADSDVRPDAAVDATAPQSTPRRRGPSRKATVWWIVGAAAVVLVGASVTTVHIHANRSFDAAASEVITADAAADDASDALLAAAQDAAAAIGPADEIISVTSSSEGLVAAEVRTAFTDARTATAEAVATAEAVLADAADPASTVKPAWTWELFDAAPLLHENAEDLESYADTALDTEAAVEASHEALGASATAVFAAVTPAAAALEAANVSARTVAVLDFRDAALAAAQQTQLRAEAAGALATYAARAATLQQSAQAELAEKAGPLLATRLEIEEYARSIASGVLLEFDWSPIVNGLGGQDGMAGTATWNTARGGFSKITLTNSVAEEWPSADSRALVAHEVGHAITSKCSDMFDSDSQSANEEWATAWAISIGHTADGNGVQAYGYPSQAMIDAAAGCR
;
A
#
# COMPACT_ATOMS: atom_id res chain seq x y z
N MET A 1 -47.14 -27.31 0.19
CA MET A 1 -48.46 -26.65 0.22
C MET A 1 -48.74 -26.38 -1.22
N ASP A 2 -49.32 -27.39 -1.84
CA ASP A 2 -49.03 -27.74 -3.23
C ASP A 2 -50.10 -27.20 -4.16
N ASP A 3 -49.73 -27.07 -5.43
CA ASP A 3 -50.42 -26.29 -6.43
C ASP A 3 -51.53 -27.11 -7.12
N ASP A 4 -52.76 -26.61 -7.10
CA ASP A 4 -53.95 -27.24 -7.70
C ASP A 4 -54.38 -26.44 -8.94
N GLY A 5 -54.27 -27.01 -10.15
CA GLY A 5 -54.68 -26.30 -11.36
C GLY A 5 -54.54 -27.05 -12.69
N VAL A 6 -55.47 -27.98 -12.99
CA VAL A 6 -55.59 -28.58 -14.33
C VAL A 6 -57.05 -28.57 -14.82
N THR A 7 -57.27 -27.91 -15.95
CA THR A 7 -58.51 -27.78 -16.74
C THR A 7 -58.08 -27.41 -18.18
N ASP A 8 -58.71 -27.82 -19.29
CA ASP A 8 -59.85 -28.70 -19.57
C ASP A 8 -59.88 -29.06 -21.09
N ILE A 9 -60.71 -30.05 -21.53
CA ILE A 9 -61.42 -30.11 -22.86
C ILE A 9 -60.56 -30.07 -24.19
N ALA A 10 -60.90 -30.60 -25.37
CA ALA A 10 -61.82 -31.58 -26.00
C ALA A 10 -61.52 -31.50 -27.53
N ASP A 11 -61.99 -32.31 -28.50
CA ASP A 11 -62.54 -33.67 -28.66
C ASP A 11 -62.59 -33.94 -30.20
N SER A 12 -62.69 -35.19 -30.68
CA SER A 12 -63.40 -35.49 -31.95
C SER A 12 -63.67 -36.98 -32.18
N ASP A 13 -64.94 -37.26 -32.49
CA ASP A 13 -65.57 -38.55 -32.77
C ASP A 13 -65.34 -39.08 -34.21
N VAL A 14 -65.83 -40.31 -34.49
CA VAL A 14 -66.50 -40.81 -35.72
C VAL A 14 -66.28 -42.33 -35.93
N ARG A 15 -67.35 -43.09 -35.66
CA ARG A 15 -67.70 -44.47 -36.09
C ARG A 15 -68.28 -44.47 -37.53
N PRO A 16 -68.57 -45.60 -38.27
CA PRO A 16 -69.21 -46.85 -37.75
C PRO A 16 -69.01 -48.19 -38.52
N ASP A 17 -69.71 -49.25 -38.05
CA ASP A 17 -70.40 -50.38 -38.76
C ASP A 17 -69.66 -51.28 -39.80
N ALA A 18 -70.06 -52.55 -40.06
CA ALA A 18 -70.86 -53.55 -39.33
C ALA A 18 -70.69 -54.96 -39.98
N ALA A 19 -70.99 -56.02 -39.21
CA ALA A 19 -71.37 -57.42 -39.54
C ALA A 19 -71.05 -58.09 -40.91
N VAL A 20 -70.64 -59.37 -40.87
CA VAL A 20 -71.50 -60.54 -41.22
C VAL A 20 -70.74 -61.88 -41.04
N ASP A 21 -71.51 -62.92 -40.72
CA ASP A 21 -71.16 -64.32 -40.39
C ASP A 21 -70.80 -65.21 -41.61
N ALA A 22 -69.98 -66.26 -41.41
CA ALA A 22 -69.94 -67.50 -42.22
C ALA A 22 -68.88 -68.52 -41.74
N THR A 23 -69.28 -69.52 -40.94
CA THR A 23 -68.50 -70.77 -40.77
C THR A 23 -68.56 -71.68 -42.01
N ALA A 24 -67.40 -72.11 -42.52
CA ALA A 24 -67.27 -73.20 -43.50
C ALA A 24 -65.94 -73.99 -43.32
N PRO A 25 -65.84 -75.26 -43.75
CA PRO A 25 -64.91 -76.22 -43.12
C PRO A 25 -63.55 -76.41 -43.79
N GLN A 26 -62.62 -76.88 -42.96
CA GLN A 26 -61.44 -77.72 -43.24
C GLN A 26 -60.97 -77.88 -44.70
N SER A 27 -59.77 -77.38 -44.98
CA SER A 27 -58.81 -78.15 -45.78
C SER A 27 -57.40 -78.00 -45.17
N THR A 28 -56.87 -79.10 -44.62
CA THR A 28 -55.48 -79.13 -44.14
C THR A 28 -54.51 -79.10 -45.33
N PRO A 29 -53.70 -78.06 -45.52
CA PRO A 29 -52.68 -78.09 -46.57
C PRO A 29 -51.62 -79.13 -46.20
N ARG A 30 -51.39 -80.09 -47.11
CA ARG A 30 -50.30 -81.07 -47.00
C ARG A 30 -49.00 -80.36 -46.65
N ARG A 31 -48.39 -80.72 -45.51
CA ARG A 31 -46.99 -80.37 -45.19
C ARG A 31 -46.09 -80.90 -46.31
N ARG A 32 -45.76 -80.05 -47.29
CA ARG A 32 -44.58 -80.25 -48.13
C ARG A 32 -43.38 -80.15 -47.19
N GLY A 33 -42.65 -81.26 -47.04
CA GLY A 33 -41.48 -81.30 -46.17
C GLY A 33 -40.51 -80.17 -46.55
N PRO A 34 -39.96 -79.42 -45.58
CA PRO A 34 -39.06 -78.32 -45.88
C PRO A 34 -37.89 -78.85 -46.68
N SER A 35 -37.62 -78.26 -47.85
CA SER A 35 -36.35 -78.53 -48.52
C SER A 35 -35.25 -78.07 -47.56
N ARG A 36 -34.24 -78.92 -47.31
CA ARG A 36 -33.17 -78.61 -46.34
C ARG A 36 -32.43 -77.31 -46.66
N LYS A 37 -32.58 -76.77 -47.87
CA LYS A 37 -32.07 -75.46 -48.29
C LYS A 37 -32.85 -74.29 -47.67
N ALA A 38 -34.18 -74.36 -47.58
CA ALA A 38 -35.00 -73.25 -47.08
C ALA A 38 -34.80 -72.97 -45.58
N THR A 39 -34.64 -74.01 -44.76
CA THR A 39 -34.38 -73.87 -43.31
C THR A 39 -33.00 -73.26 -43.03
N VAL A 40 -31.98 -73.59 -43.83
CA VAL A 40 -30.64 -73.00 -43.72
C VAL A 40 -30.68 -71.50 -44.03
N TRP A 41 -31.38 -71.08 -45.09
CA TRP A 41 -31.54 -69.65 -45.42
C TRP A 41 -32.28 -68.86 -44.32
N TRP A 42 -33.29 -69.43 -43.67
CA TRP A 42 -33.95 -68.78 -42.52
C TRP A 42 -33.06 -68.68 -41.28
N ILE A 43 -32.27 -69.71 -40.97
CA ILE A 43 -31.33 -69.66 -39.84
C ILE A 43 -30.21 -68.65 -40.10
N VAL A 44 -29.66 -68.61 -41.33
CA VAL A 44 -28.65 -67.62 -41.73
C VAL A 44 -29.22 -66.21 -41.71
N GLY A 45 -30.45 -66.01 -42.19
CA GLY A 45 -31.13 -64.71 -42.12
C GLY A 45 -31.40 -64.24 -40.69
N ALA A 46 -31.91 -65.12 -39.82
CA ALA A 46 -32.14 -64.80 -38.41
C ALA A 46 -30.82 -64.52 -37.66
N ALA A 47 -29.77 -65.32 -37.90
CA ALA A 47 -28.45 -65.09 -37.32
C ALA A 47 -27.83 -63.77 -37.80
N ALA A 48 -28.00 -63.41 -39.07
CA ALA A 48 -27.56 -62.12 -39.61
C ALA A 48 -28.31 -60.94 -38.97
N VAL A 49 -29.63 -61.04 -38.78
CA VAL A 49 -30.42 -60.00 -38.09
C VAL A 49 -30.00 -59.86 -36.63
N VAL A 50 -29.74 -60.97 -35.92
CA VAL A 50 -29.25 -60.93 -34.52
C VAL A 50 -27.84 -60.32 -34.45
N LEU A 51 -26.95 -60.67 -35.38
CA LEU A 51 -25.60 -60.07 -35.45
C LEU A 51 -25.67 -58.57 -35.75
N VAL A 52 -26.46 -58.14 -36.74
CA VAL A 52 -26.66 -56.72 -37.05
C VAL A 52 -27.27 -55.97 -35.86
N GLY A 53 -28.29 -56.54 -35.21
CA GLY A 53 -28.91 -55.98 -34.02
C GLY A 53 -27.90 -55.82 -32.88
N ALA A 54 -27.14 -56.86 -32.57
CA ALA A 54 -26.08 -56.82 -31.54
C ALA A 54 -24.98 -55.80 -31.87
N SER A 55 -24.58 -55.66 -33.15
CA SER A 55 -23.64 -54.64 -33.60
C SER A 55 -24.21 -53.23 -33.40
N VAL A 56 -25.46 -52.97 -33.80
CA VAL A 56 -26.12 -51.66 -33.63
C VAL A 56 -26.26 -51.32 -32.14
N THR A 57 -26.68 -52.26 -31.29
CA THR A 57 -26.75 -52.05 -29.83
C THR A 57 -25.38 -51.76 -29.23
N THR A 58 -24.32 -52.47 -29.65
CA THR A 58 -22.96 -52.24 -29.16
C THR A 58 -22.44 -50.86 -29.56
N VAL A 59 -22.67 -50.45 -30.82
CA VAL A 59 -22.31 -49.12 -31.34
C VAL A 59 -23.08 -48.02 -30.60
N HIS A 60 -24.38 -48.21 -30.33
CA HIS A 60 -25.18 -47.24 -29.57
C HIS A 60 -24.73 -47.12 -28.11
N ILE A 61 -24.39 -48.24 -27.44
CA ILE A 61 -23.83 -48.22 -26.08
C ILE A 61 -22.47 -47.49 -26.06
N HIS A 62 -21.63 -47.70 -27.07
CA HIS A 62 -20.35 -46.99 -27.19
C HIS A 62 -20.55 -45.48 -27.37
N ALA A 63 -21.43 -45.07 -28.29
CA ALA A 63 -21.75 -43.67 -28.53
C ALA A 63 -22.29 -42.98 -27.27
N ASN A 64 -23.21 -43.64 -26.55
CA ASN A 64 -23.73 -43.14 -25.27
C ASN A 64 -22.60 -42.93 -24.25
N ARG A 65 -21.73 -43.93 -24.04
CA ARG A 65 -20.63 -43.84 -23.07
C ARG A 65 -19.58 -42.79 -23.44
N SER A 66 -19.30 -42.64 -24.73
CA SER A 66 -18.36 -41.62 -25.23
C SER A 66 -18.92 -40.22 -24.98
N PHE A 67 -20.22 -40.01 -25.22
CA PHE A 67 -20.89 -38.76 -24.90
C PHE A 67 -20.95 -38.51 -23.39
N ASP A 68 -21.33 -39.51 -22.59
CA ASP A 68 -21.42 -39.38 -21.13
C ASP A 68 -20.06 -39.08 -20.47
N ALA A 69 -18.96 -39.59 -21.05
CA ALA A 69 -17.61 -39.25 -20.64
C ALA A 69 -17.26 -37.79 -21.00
N ALA A 70 -17.38 -37.41 -22.28
CA ALA A 70 -17.05 -36.07 -22.74
C ALA A 70 -17.93 -34.98 -22.07
N ALA A 71 -19.20 -35.25 -21.81
CA ALA A 71 -20.07 -34.36 -21.05
C ALA A 71 -19.65 -34.22 -19.57
N SER A 72 -19.09 -35.28 -18.97
CA SER A 72 -18.52 -35.22 -17.62
C SER A 72 -17.17 -34.52 -17.58
N GLU A 73 -16.38 -34.59 -18.67
CA GLU A 73 -15.14 -33.84 -18.87
C GLU A 73 -15.48 -32.33 -18.91
N VAL A 74 -16.40 -31.90 -19.79
CA VAL A 74 -16.87 -30.50 -19.85
C VAL A 74 -17.36 -29.99 -18.50
N ILE A 75 -18.22 -30.71 -17.78
CA ILE A 75 -18.71 -30.27 -16.45
C ILE A 75 -17.56 -30.11 -15.43
N THR A 76 -16.48 -30.86 -15.56
CA THR A 76 -15.32 -30.77 -14.66
C THR A 76 -14.41 -29.60 -15.05
N ALA A 77 -14.18 -29.42 -16.35
CA ALA A 77 -13.39 -28.32 -16.90
C ALA A 77 -14.07 -26.95 -16.69
N ASP A 78 -15.39 -26.88 -16.89
CA ASP A 78 -16.26 -25.72 -16.63
C ASP A 78 -16.14 -25.26 -15.17
N ALA A 79 -16.29 -26.17 -14.20
CA ALA A 79 -16.12 -25.86 -12.79
C ALA A 79 -14.68 -25.39 -12.44
N ALA A 80 -13.65 -25.93 -13.10
CA ALA A 80 -12.27 -25.49 -12.90
C ALA A 80 -11.99 -24.11 -13.53
N ALA A 81 -12.61 -23.82 -14.67
CA ALA A 81 -12.56 -22.52 -15.35
C ALA A 81 -13.29 -21.43 -14.53
N ASP A 82 -14.44 -21.74 -13.94
CA ASP A 82 -15.16 -20.86 -13.01
C ASP A 82 -14.31 -20.56 -11.76
N ASP A 83 -13.80 -21.60 -11.06
CA ASP A 83 -12.95 -21.44 -9.88
C ASP A 83 -11.70 -20.58 -10.18
N ALA A 84 -11.04 -20.80 -11.33
CA ALA A 84 -9.88 -20.03 -11.76
C ALA A 84 -10.23 -18.58 -12.15
N SER A 85 -11.43 -18.34 -12.70
CA SER A 85 -11.93 -17.00 -13.03
C SER A 85 -12.22 -16.17 -11.78
N ASP A 86 -12.86 -16.78 -10.77
CA ASP A 86 -13.14 -16.13 -9.49
C ASP A 86 -11.84 -15.77 -8.74
N ALA A 87 -10.84 -16.66 -8.78
CA ALA A 87 -9.51 -16.43 -8.19
C ALA A 87 -8.77 -15.28 -8.90
N LEU A 88 -8.67 -15.32 -10.24
CA LEU A 88 -8.07 -14.26 -11.06
C LEU A 88 -8.77 -12.91 -10.85
N LEU A 89 -10.11 -12.90 -10.79
CA LEU A 89 -10.90 -11.70 -10.56
C LEU A 89 -10.63 -11.09 -9.17
N ALA A 90 -10.50 -11.91 -8.13
CA ALA A 90 -10.16 -11.45 -6.78
C ALA A 90 -8.74 -10.84 -6.74
N ALA A 91 -7.75 -11.53 -7.29
CA ALA A 91 -6.37 -11.03 -7.37
C ALA A 91 -6.28 -9.71 -8.14
N ALA A 92 -6.99 -9.60 -9.28
CA ALA A 92 -7.03 -8.39 -10.08
C ALA A 92 -7.70 -7.21 -9.35
N GLN A 93 -8.77 -7.45 -8.58
CA GLN A 93 -9.43 -6.41 -7.78
C GLN A 93 -8.54 -5.87 -6.66
N ASP A 94 -7.85 -6.76 -5.92
CA ASP A 94 -6.93 -6.36 -4.85
C ASP A 94 -5.72 -5.58 -5.40
N ALA A 95 -5.13 -6.05 -6.50
CA ALA A 95 -4.04 -5.35 -7.19
C ALA A 95 -4.49 -3.97 -7.73
N ALA A 96 -5.69 -3.88 -8.32
CA ALA A 96 -6.26 -2.62 -8.81
C ALA A 96 -6.52 -1.62 -7.67
N ALA A 97 -6.98 -2.07 -6.51
CA ALA A 97 -7.20 -1.23 -5.33
C ALA A 97 -5.90 -0.58 -4.82
N ALA A 98 -4.74 -1.24 -4.98
CA ALA A 98 -3.43 -0.71 -4.60
C ALA A 98 -2.91 0.40 -5.54
N ILE A 99 -3.37 0.46 -6.80
CA ILE A 99 -2.90 1.44 -7.80
C ILE A 99 -3.23 2.89 -7.38
N GLY A 100 -4.43 3.13 -6.85
CA GLY A 100 -4.86 4.47 -6.45
C GLY A 100 -3.94 5.12 -5.38
N PRO A 101 -3.69 4.46 -4.24
CA PRO A 101 -2.71 4.90 -3.26
C PRO A 101 -1.28 5.02 -3.81
N ALA A 102 -0.88 4.16 -4.76
CA ALA A 102 0.42 4.26 -5.40
C ALA A 102 0.56 5.54 -6.25
N ASP A 103 -0.47 5.90 -7.01
CA ASP A 103 -0.50 7.14 -7.81
C ASP A 103 -0.40 8.40 -6.95
N GLU A 104 -1.07 8.42 -5.79
CA GLU A 104 -0.95 9.52 -4.84
C GLU A 104 0.48 9.64 -4.27
N ILE A 105 1.10 8.51 -3.90
CA ILE A 105 2.51 8.48 -3.45
C ILE A 105 3.48 8.94 -4.54
N ILE A 106 3.29 8.50 -5.80
CA ILE A 106 4.11 8.93 -6.95
C ILE A 106 3.96 10.44 -7.17
N SER A 107 2.73 10.97 -7.13
CA SER A 107 2.45 12.40 -7.29
C SER A 107 3.14 13.26 -6.22
N VAL A 108 3.02 12.86 -4.95
CA VAL A 108 3.66 13.52 -3.80
C VAL A 108 5.18 13.50 -3.91
N THR A 109 5.77 12.31 -4.15
CA THR A 109 7.24 12.13 -4.13
C THR A 109 7.93 12.66 -5.39
N SER A 110 7.21 12.82 -6.51
CA SER A 110 7.73 13.47 -7.72
C SER A 110 7.74 14.99 -7.62
N SER A 111 6.84 15.57 -6.82
CA SER A 111 6.68 17.02 -6.67
C SER A 111 7.66 17.67 -5.69
N SER A 112 8.55 16.89 -5.05
CA SER A 112 9.43 17.38 -3.98
C SER A 112 10.73 16.58 -3.93
N GLU A 113 11.81 17.19 -4.39
CA GLU A 113 13.15 16.61 -4.36
C GLU A 113 13.62 16.36 -2.92
N GLY A 114 14.38 15.28 -2.71
CA GLY A 114 14.99 14.95 -1.41
C GLY A 114 14.07 14.27 -0.40
N LEU A 115 12.76 14.13 -0.62
CA LEU A 115 11.86 13.42 0.31
C LEU A 115 12.15 11.92 0.42
N VAL A 116 12.53 11.31 -0.69
CA VAL A 116 12.79 9.87 -0.91
C VAL A 116 13.90 9.77 -1.96
N ALA A 117 14.81 8.80 -1.84
CA ALA A 117 15.89 8.58 -2.82
C ALA A 117 15.33 8.33 -4.23
N ALA A 118 16.02 8.82 -5.26
CA ALA A 118 15.51 8.80 -6.63
C ALA A 118 15.31 7.35 -7.15
N GLU A 119 16.24 6.47 -6.81
CA GLU A 119 16.26 5.06 -7.16
C GLU A 119 15.04 4.32 -6.58
N VAL A 120 14.65 4.67 -5.35
CA VAL A 120 13.49 4.11 -4.66
C VAL A 120 12.18 4.60 -5.29
N ARG A 121 12.11 5.88 -5.72
CA ARG A 121 10.94 6.41 -6.46
C ARG A 121 10.79 5.75 -7.83
N THR A 122 11.89 5.53 -8.55
CA THR A 122 11.88 4.83 -9.84
C THR A 122 11.39 3.40 -9.66
N ALA A 123 11.99 2.62 -8.76
CA ALA A 123 11.57 1.24 -8.49
C ALA A 123 10.08 1.12 -8.10
N PHE A 124 9.57 2.06 -7.30
CA PHE A 124 8.14 2.11 -6.95
C PHE A 124 7.23 2.45 -8.14
N THR A 125 7.65 3.38 -9.00
CA THR A 125 6.92 3.74 -10.22
C THR A 125 6.90 2.57 -11.22
N ASP A 126 8.02 1.87 -11.37
CA ASP A 126 8.14 0.69 -12.23
C ASP A 126 7.25 -0.45 -11.73
N ALA A 127 7.27 -0.74 -10.42
CA ALA A 127 6.40 -1.76 -9.80
C ALA A 127 4.90 -1.43 -9.94
N ARG A 128 4.51 -0.16 -9.77
CA ARG A 128 3.13 0.31 -10.03
C ARG A 128 2.73 0.12 -11.49
N THR A 129 3.66 0.36 -12.42
CA THR A 129 3.41 0.20 -13.86
C THR A 129 3.21 -1.27 -14.21
N ALA A 130 4.10 -2.14 -13.75
CA ALA A 130 3.98 -3.60 -13.93
C ALA A 130 2.68 -4.16 -13.31
N THR A 131 2.26 -3.67 -12.15
CA THR A 131 0.97 -4.08 -11.53
C THR A 131 -0.22 -3.68 -12.39
N ALA A 132 -0.22 -2.47 -12.96
CA ALA A 132 -1.29 -2.03 -13.85
C ALA A 132 -1.32 -2.80 -15.18
N GLU A 133 -0.16 -3.20 -15.71
CA GLU A 133 -0.07 -4.07 -16.90
C GLU A 133 -0.56 -5.49 -16.60
N ALA A 134 -0.27 -6.04 -15.41
CA ALA A 134 -0.78 -7.33 -14.96
C ALA A 134 -2.31 -7.33 -14.79
N VAL A 135 -2.87 -6.29 -14.14
CA VAL A 135 -4.33 -6.11 -14.01
C VAL A 135 -5.00 -6.01 -15.39
N ALA A 136 -4.45 -5.22 -16.32
CA ALA A 136 -4.99 -5.12 -17.68
C ALA A 136 -4.89 -6.46 -18.46
N THR A 137 -3.90 -7.31 -18.14
CA THR A 137 -3.80 -8.66 -18.71
C THR A 137 -4.86 -9.58 -18.12
N ALA A 138 -5.11 -9.54 -16.82
CA ALA A 138 -6.18 -10.28 -16.16
C ALA A 138 -7.57 -9.90 -16.69
N GLU A 139 -7.85 -8.60 -16.86
CA GLU A 139 -9.08 -8.12 -17.49
C GLU A 139 -9.28 -8.66 -18.92
N ALA A 140 -8.18 -8.85 -19.67
CA ALA A 140 -8.23 -9.41 -21.02
C ALA A 140 -8.50 -10.92 -21.02
N VAL A 141 -7.89 -11.68 -20.09
CA VAL A 141 -8.14 -13.13 -19.94
C VAL A 141 -9.59 -13.38 -19.50
N LEU A 142 -10.07 -12.68 -18.47
CA LEU A 142 -11.46 -12.79 -17.99
C LEU A 142 -12.50 -12.42 -19.06
N ALA A 143 -12.14 -11.60 -20.05
CA ALA A 143 -13.00 -11.23 -21.17
C ALA A 143 -13.02 -12.25 -22.33
N ASP A 144 -12.09 -13.22 -22.34
CA ASP A 144 -11.97 -14.29 -23.35
C ASP A 144 -12.56 -15.63 -22.88
N ALA A 145 -13.14 -15.67 -21.67
CA ALA A 145 -13.79 -16.85 -21.11
C ALA A 145 -14.89 -17.40 -22.05
N ALA A 146 -14.78 -18.69 -22.39
CA ALA A 146 -15.69 -19.36 -23.31
C ALA A 146 -16.95 -19.88 -22.59
N ASP A 147 -18.13 -19.72 -23.20
CA ASP A 147 -19.35 -20.39 -22.73
C ASP A 147 -19.19 -21.92 -22.84
N PRO A 148 -19.53 -22.71 -21.79
CA PRO A 148 -19.47 -24.17 -21.86
C PRO A 148 -20.45 -24.74 -22.89
N ALA A 149 -20.02 -25.77 -23.62
CA ALA A 149 -20.84 -26.42 -24.61
C ALA A 149 -22.02 -27.18 -23.97
N SER A 150 -23.18 -27.15 -24.65
CA SER A 150 -24.40 -27.79 -24.14
C SER A 150 -24.24 -29.30 -23.98
N THR A 151 -24.26 -29.77 -22.73
CA THR A 151 -24.20 -31.19 -22.35
C THR A 151 -25.54 -31.94 -22.52
N VAL A 152 -26.54 -31.31 -23.17
CA VAL A 152 -27.86 -31.92 -23.43
C VAL A 152 -27.73 -33.08 -24.42
N LYS A 153 -27.98 -34.30 -23.93
CA LYS A 153 -27.75 -35.55 -24.66
C LYS A 153 -28.65 -35.74 -25.89
N PRO A 154 -28.08 -35.87 -27.11
CA PRO A 154 -28.83 -36.19 -28.32
C PRO A 154 -29.51 -37.58 -28.27
N ALA A 155 -30.58 -37.72 -29.05
CA ALA A 155 -31.38 -38.96 -29.08
C ALA A 155 -30.86 -39.99 -30.08
N TRP A 156 -30.23 -39.57 -31.18
CA TRP A 156 -29.79 -40.46 -32.24
C TRP A 156 -28.31 -40.82 -32.15
N THR A 157 -27.97 -42.06 -32.52
CA THR A 157 -26.61 -42.61 -32.38
C THR A 157 -25.55 -41.81 -33.13
N TRP A 158 -25.87 -41.24 -34.30
CA TRP A 158 -24.93 -40.43 -35.07
C TRP A 158 -24.71 -39.06 -34.44
N GLU A 159 -25.76 -38.42 -33.92
CA GLU A 159 -25.65 -37.15 -33.19
C GLU A 159 -24.75 -37.31 -31.94
N LEU A 160 -24.83 -38.44 -31.25
CA LEU A 160 -23.92 -38.78 -30.14
C LEU A 160 -22.46 -38.93 -30.59
N PHE A 161 -22.20 -39.44 -31.81
CA PHE A 161 -20.85 -39.55 -32.36
C PHE A 161 -20.30 -38.20 -32.84
N ASP A 162 -21.15 -37.32 -33.36
CA ASP A 162 -20.75 -36.00 -33.83
C ASP A 162 -20.57 -35.01 -32.65
N ALA A 163 -21.36 -35.15 -31.58
CA ALA A 163 -21.29 -34.26 -30.41
C ALA A 163 -20.16 -34.60 -29.43
N ALA A 164 -19.81 -35.88 -29.24
CA ALA A 164 -18.80 -36.25 -28.25
C ALA A 164 -17.39 -35.65 -28.51
N PRO A 165 -16.88 -35.59 -29.77
CA PRO A 165 -15.62 -34.89 -30.07
C PRO A 165 -15.68 -33.39 -29.81
N LEU A 166 -16.81 -32.74 -30.08
CA LEU A 166 -17.00 -31.29 -29.84
C LEU A 166 -17.04 -30.96 -28.34
N LEU A 167 -17.62 -31.84 -27.52
CA LEU A 167 -17.55 -31.72 -26.07
C LEU A 167 -16.11 -31.92 -25.57
N HIS A 168 -15.35 -32.85 -26.15
CA HIS A 168 -13.95 -33.05 -25.78
C HIS A 168 -13.07 -31.86 -26.16
N GLU A 169 -13.23 -31.30 -27.37
CA GLU A 169 -12.55 -30.07 -27.82
C GLU A 169 -12.89 -28.88 -26.89
N ASN A 170 -14.17 -28.72 -26.50
CA ASN A 170 -14.57 -27.69 -25.54
C ASN A 170 -14.02 -27.92 -24.12
N ALA A 171 -13.85 -29.18 -23.68
CA ALA A 171 -13.20 -29.49 -22.41
C ALA A 171 -11.69 -29.13 -22.46
N GLU A 172 -10.99 -29.45 -23.55
CA GLU A 172 -9.60 -29.05 -23.77
C GLU A 172 -9.45 -27.51 -23.80
N ASP A 173 -10.39 -26.79 -24.43
CA ASP A 173 -10.42 -25.31 -24.44
C ASP A 173 -10.64 -24.73 -23.01
N LEU A 174 -11.58 -25.28 -22.24
CA LEU A 174 -11.87 -24.87 -20.86
C LEU A 174 -10.70 -25.17 -19.91
N GLU A 175 -10.04 -26.32 -20.04
CA GLU A 175 -8.82 -26.66 -19.30
C GLU A 175 -7.67 -25.70 -19.65
N SER A 176 -7.47 -25.39 -20.94
CA SER A 176 -6.45 -24.43 -21.39
C SER A 176 -6.74 -23.00 -20.93
N TYR A 177 -8.02 -22.61 -20.80
CA TYR A 177 -8.42 -21.33 -20.22
C TYR A 177 -8.13 -21.31 -18.72
N ALA A 178 -8.49 -22.36 -17.98
CA ALA A 178 -8.24 -22.45 -16.53
C ALA A 178 -6.74 -22.37 -16.20
N ASP A 179 -5.89 -23.09 -16.94
CA ASP A 179 -4.42 -22.99 -16.80
C ASP A 179 -3.93 -21.55 -17.07
N THR A 180 -4.46 -20.89 -18.12
CA THR A 180 -4.11 -19.49 -18.46
C THR A 180 -4.56 -18.50 -17.38
N ALA A 181 -5.74 -18.71 -16.78
CA ALA A 181 -6.26 -17.88 -15.72
C ALA A 181 -5.42 -18.00 -14.43
N LEU A 182 -5.03 -19.23 -14.04
CA LEU A 182 -4.16 -19.50 -12.89
C LEU A 182 -2.72 -18.94 -13.09
N ASP A 183 -2.13 -19.10 -14.27
CA ASP A 183 -0.83 -18.49 -14.59
C ASP A 183 -0.90 -16.95 -14.53
N THR A 184 -2.03 -16.36 -14.94
CA THR A 184 -2.26 -14.91 -14.89
C THR A 184 -2.52 -14.42 -13.46
N GLU A 185 -3.25 -15.19 -12.64
CA GLU A 185 -3.49 -14.92 -11.22
C GLU A 185 -2.15 -14.81 -10.49
N ALA A 186 -1.29 -15.82 -10.63
CA ALA A 186 0.04 -15.85 -10.03
C ALA A 186 0.92 -14.67 -10.48
N ALA A 187 0.80 -14.23 -11.74
CA ALA A 187 1.49 -13.04 -12.24
C ALA A 187 0.96 -11.73 -11.63
N VAL A 188 -0.36 -11.61 -11.44
CA VAL A 188 -0.99 -10.48 -10.76
C VAL A 188 -0.55 -10.42 -9.29
N GLU A 189 -0.66 -11.54 -8.55
CA GLU A 189 -0.22 -11.62 -7.15
C GLU A 189 1.25 -11.22 -7.00
N ALA A 190 2.14 -11.80 -7.81
CA ALA A 190 3.58 -11.47 -7.77
C ALA A 190 3.86 -9.98 -8.07
N SER A 191 3.08 -9.36 -8.98
CA SER A 191 3.20 -7.93 -9.27
C SER A 191 2.73 -7.07 -8.08
N HIS A 192 1.63 -7.46 -7.42
CA HIS A 192 1.07 -6.78 -6.26
C HIS A 192 2.00 -6.90 -5.04
N GLU A 193 2.60 -8.08 -4.79
CA GLU A 193 3.64 -8.25 -3.77
C GLU A 193 4.85 -7.36 -4.04
N ALA A 194 5.32 -7.29 -5.29
CA ALA A 194 6.44 -6.44 -5.67
C ALA A 194 6.14 -4.93 -5.47
N LEU A 195 4.90 -4.51 -5.74
CA LEU A 195 4.42 -3.16 -5.44
C LEU A 195 4.38 -2.88 -3.93
N GLY A 196 3.87 -3.81 -3.11
CA GLY A 196 3.85 -3.70 -1.65
C GLY A 196 5.26 -3.66 -1.02
N ALA A 197 6.18 -4.47 -1.53
CA ALA A 197 7.59 -4.44 -1.14
C ALA A 197 8.25 -3.10 -1.51
N SER A 198 7.97 -2.58 -2.71
CA SER A 198 8.48 -1.29 -3.18
C SER A 198 7.91 -0.12 -2.37
N ALA A 199 6.63 -0.17 -1.96
CA ALA A 199 6.03 0.81 -1.04
C ALA A 199 6.75 0.80 0.32
N THR A 200 7.06 -0.38 0.84
CA THR A 200 7.81 -0.53 2.10
C THR A 200 9.21 0.08 2.01
N ALA A 201 9.87 -0.03 0.85
CA ALA A 201 11.15 0.64 0.59
C ALA A 201 11.01 2.19 0.56
N VAL A 202 9.91 2.72 0.01
CA VAL A 202 9.60 4.17 0.07
C VAL A 202 9.46 4.63 1.53
N PHE A 203 8.70 3.91 2.37
CA PHE A 203 8.52 4.26 3.78
C PHE A 203 9.84 4.20 4.57
N ALA A 204 10.64 3.16 4.38
CA ALA A 204 11.96 3.02 5.01
C ALA A 204 12.95 4.13 4.61
N ALA A 205 12.85 4.64 3.37
CA ALA A 205 13.69 5.74 2.89
C ALA A 205 13.36 7.11 3.52
N VAL A 206 12.19 7.28 4.15
CA VAL A 206 11.79 8.55 4.80
C VAL A 206 12.75 8.94 5.91
N THR A 207 13.17 8.01 6.78
CA THR A 207 14.03 8.35 7.94
C THR A 207 15.38 8.98 7.55
N PRO A 208 16.22 8.37 6.69
CA PRO A 208 17.48 9.00 6.28
C PRO A 208 17.29 10.27 5.46
N ALA A 209 16.24 10.34 4.62
CA ALA A 209 15.89 11.53 3.86
C ALA A 209 15.50 12.71 4.76
N ALA A 210 14.68 12.45 5.78
CA ALA A 210 14.25 13.46 6.74
C ALA A 210 15.42 14.00 7.56
N ALA A 211 16.34 13.14 8.00
CA ALA A 211 17.56 13.56 8.70
C ALA A 211 18.44 14.49 7.82
N ALA A 212 18.61 14.17 6.54
CA ALA A 212 19.35 15.00 5.60
C ALA A 212 18.64 16.34 5.32
N LEU A 213 17.31 16.34 5.18
CA LEU A 213 16.51 17.56 5.01
C LEU A 213 16.56 18.48 6.23
N GLU A 214 16.49 17.93 7.46
CA GLU A 214 16.62 18.74 8.67
C GLU A 214 18.04 19.34 8.79
N ALA A 215 19.08 18.54 8.54
CA ALA A 215 20.46 19.00 8.56
C ALA A 215 20.78 20.08 7.49
N ALA A 216 20.04 20.10 6.37
CA ALA A 216 20.14 21.15 5.37
C ALA A 216 19.37 22.44 5.75
N ASN A 217 18.52 22.41 6.78
CA ASN A 217 17.59 23.48 7.15
C ASN A 217 17.73 23.90 8.63
N VAL A 218 18.96 23.91 9.17
CA VAL A 218 19.28 24.23 10.59
C VAL A 218 18.75 25.57 11.11
N SER A 219 18.41 26.50 10.22
CA SER A 219 17.83 27.79 10.54
C SER A 219 16.30 27.79 10.67
N ALA A 220 15.61 26.68 10.41
CA ALA A 220 14.15 26.61 10.53
C ALA A 220 13.65 26.85 11.97
N ARG A 221 12.46 27.43 12.09
CA ARG A 221 11.77 27.61 13.39
C ARG A 221 11.46 26.29 14.04
N THR A 222 11.53 26.23 15.36
CA THR A 222 11.45 24.95 16.08
C THR A 222 10.12 24.23 15.87
N VAL A 223 9.01 24.95 15.78
CA VAL A 223 7.70 24.33 15.50
C VAL A 223 7.68 23.65 14.14
N ALA A 224 8.33 24.22 13.12
CA ALA A 224 8.43 23.62 11.79
C ALA A 224 9.32 22.36 11.81
N VAL A 225 10.44 22.37 12.55
CA VAL A 225 11.30 21.19 12.76
C VAL A 225 10.54 20.06 13.46
N LEU A 226 9.82 20.36 14.53
CA LEU A 226 9.08 19.35 15.29
C LEU A 226 7.90 18.78 14.50
N ASP A 227 7.10 19.62 13.82
CA ASP A 227 6.00 19.17 12.96
C ASP A 227 6.51 18.32 11.78
N PHE A 228 7.69 18.63 11.25
CA PHE A 228 8.37 17.82 10.24
C PHE A 228 8.81 16.46 10.78
N ARG A 229 9.44 16.41 11.97
CA ARG A 229 9.84 15.16 12.63
C ARG A 229 8.66 14.23 12.89
N ASP A 230 7.55 14.75 13.40
CA ASP A 230 6.35 13.94 13.67
C ASP A 230 5.74 13.39 12.36
N ALA A 231 5.69 14.20 11.30
CA ALA A 231 5.18 13.76 9.99
C ALA A 231 6.12 12.73 9.32
N ALA A 232 7.43 12.93 9.41
CA ALA A 232 8.43 11.96 8.93
C ALA A 232 8.33 10.63 9.68
N LEU A 233 8.15 10.65 11.01
CA LEU A 233 7.93 9.46 11.81
C LEU A 233 6.63 8.73 11.43
N ALA A 234 5.54 9.47 11.24
CA ALA A 234 4.25 8.90 10.83
C ALA A 234 4.29 8.25 9.43
N ALA A 235 5.05 8.82 8.49
CA ALA A 235 5.27 8.24 7.16
C ALA A 235 6.23 7.03 7.21
N ALA A 236 7.30 7.08 8.01
CA ALA A 236 8.24 5.97 8.18
C ALA A 236 7.66 4.75 8.92
N GLN A 237 6.59 4.94 9.71
CA GLN A 237 5.88 3.86 10.42
C GLN A 237 4.85 3.11 9.56
N GLN A 238 4.65 3.48 8.30
CA GLN A 238 3.75 2.74 7.42
C GLN A 238 4.38 1.41 6.99
N THR A 239 3.56 0.35 6.93
CA THR A 239 3.99 -1.02 6.60
C THR A 239 3.18 -1.65 5.46
N GLN A 240 2.19 -0.92 4.91
CA GLN A 240 1.28 -1.39 3.88
C GLN A 240 0.91 -0.24 2.94
N LEU A 241 0.71 -0.56 1.67
CA LEU A 241 0.23 0.39 0.65
C LEU A 241 -1.28 0.56 0.78
N ARG A 242 -1.71 1.72 1.29
CA ARG A 242 -3.11 2.08 1.55
C ARG A 242 -3.28 3.60 1.57
N ALA A 243 -4.53 4.07 1.51
CA ALA A 243 -4.85 5.50 1.46
C ALA A 243 -4.22 6.31 2.63
N GLU A 244 -4.16 5.75 3.83
CA GLU A 244 -3.55 6.44 4.98
C GLU A 244 -2.02 6.55 4.87
N ALA A 245 -1.37 5.63 4.15
CA ALA A 245 0.07 5.73 3.90
C ALA A 245 0.40 6.81 2.88
N ALA A 246 -0.46 6.97 1.86
CA ALA A 246 -0.39 8.10 0.93
C ALA A 246 -0.62 9.44 1.65
N GLY A 247 -1.66 9.54 2.49
CA GLY A 247 -1.93 10.73 3.31
C GLY A 247 -0.82 11.07 4.32
N ALA A 248 -0.14 10.05 4.88
CA ALA A 248 1.03 10.25 5.73
C ALA A 248 2.22 10.84 4.95
N LEU A 249 2.52 10.31 3.75
CA LEU A 249 3.56 10.86 2.88
C LEU A 249 3.22 12.26 2.35
N ALA A 250 1.96 12.53 2.01
CA ALA A 250 1.49 13.87 1.63
C ALA A 250 1.69 14.88 2.77
N THR A 251 1.41 14.47 4.01
CA THR A 251 1.64 15.27 5.21
C THR A 251 3.14 15.53 5.42
N TYR A 252 3.98 14.49 5.31
CA TYR A 252 5.44 14.62 5.38
C TYR A 252 5.99 15.59 4.33
N ALA A 253 5.55 15.50 3.07
CA ALA A 253 5.92 16.43 2.00
C ALA A 253 5.54 17.87 2.32
N ALA A 254 4.30 18.12 2.77
CA ALA A 254 3.84 19.45 3.15
C ALA A 254 4.64 20.04 4.32
N ARG A 255 5.04 19.21 5.30
CA ARG A 255 5.89 19.65 6.41
C ARG A 255 7.35 19.85 5.99
N ALA A 256 7.88 19.10 5.03
CA ALA A 256 9.19 19.36 4.44
C ALA A 256 9.23 20.73 3.73
N ALA A 257 8.20 21.05 2.95
CA ALA A 257 8.06 22.38 2.32
C ALA A 257 7.95 23.50 3.38
N THR A 258 7.21 23.26 4.46
CA THR A 258 7.09 24.20 5.60
C THR A 258 8.44 24.42 6.30
N LEU A 259 9.22 23.35 6.53
CA LEU A 259 10.57 23.41 7.09
C LEU A 259 11.50 24.25 6.22
N GLN A 260 11.56 23.96 4.92
CA GLN A 260 12.39 24.69 3.95
C GLN A 260 12.00 26.16 3.85
N GLN A 261 10.70 26.46 3.75
CA GLN A 261 10.20 27.84 3.74
C GLN A 261 10.57 28.58 5.03
N SER A 262 10.45 27.92 6.19
CA SER A 262 10.83 28.51 7.47
C SER A 262 12.33 28.79 7.55
N ALA A 263 13.20 27.88 7.12
CA ALA A 263 14.65 28.10 7.09
C ALA A 263 15.04 29.26 6.16
N GLN A 264 14.40 29.34 4.98
CA GLN A 264 14.63 30.44 4.03
C GLN A 264 14.17 31.80 4.58
N ALA A 265 13.03 31.85 5.26
CA ALA A 265 12.53 33.07 5.91
C ALA A 265 13.49 33.55 7.01
N GLU A 266 13.96 32.64 7.86
CA GLU A 266 14.91 32.93 8.94
C GLU A 266 16.28 33.40 8.40
N LEU A 267 16.79 32.77 7.34
CA LEU A 267 18.01 33.22 6.66
C LEU A 267 17.84 34.60 5.99
N ALA A 268 16.64 34.91 5.47
CA ALA A 268 16.34 36.23 4.90
C ALA A 268 16.23 37.32 5.97
N GLU A 269 15.65 37.03 7.13
CA GLU A 269 15.60 37.92 8.30
C GLU A 269 17.01 38.20 8.86
N LYS A 270 17.87 37.18 8.87
CA LYS A 270 19.27 37.27 9.33
C LYS A 270 20.22 37.93 8.32
N ALA A 271 19.75 38.24 7.11
CA ALA A 271 20.58 38.77 6.03
C ALA A 271 21.23 40.13 6.37
N GLY A 272 22.37 40.40 5.72
CA GLY A 272 23.16 41.63 5.90
C GLY A 272 24.62 41.34 6.27
N PRO A 273 25.40 42.37 6.63
CA PRO A 273 26.83 42.25 6.89
C PRO A 273 27.20 41.26 8.01
N LEU A 274 26.31 41.05 8.97
CA LEU A 274 26.52 40.19 10.14
C LEU A 274 26.07 38.73 9.93
N LEU A 275 25.50 38.37 8.77
CA LEU A 275 24.91 37.04 8.54
C LEU A 275 25.87 35.89 8.86
N ALA A 276 27.11 35.95 8.37
CA ALA A 276 28.10 34.89 8.60
C ALA A 276 28.41 34.72 10.10
N THR A 277 28.62 35.82 10.81
CA THR A 277 28.91 35.82 12.25
C THR A 277 27.71 35.34 13.07
N ARG A 278 26.49 35.74 12.69
CA ARG A 278 25.25 35.24 13.32
C ARG A 278 25.18 33.72 13.20
N LEU A 279 25.40 33.16 12.01
CA LEU A 279 25.39 31.71 11.80
C LEU A 279 26.46 30.98 12.62
N GLU A 280 27.67 31.54 12.74
CA GLU A 280 28.74 31.01 13.62
C GLU A 280 28.31 31.00 15.10
N ILE A 281 27.64 32.05 15.56
CA ILE A 281 27.09 32.14 16.93
C ILE A 281 25.99 31.11 17.16
N GLU A 282 25.07 30.94 16.20
CA GLU A 282 24.00 29.96 16.32
C GLU A 282 24.54 28.51 16.27
N GLU A 283 25.56 28.24 15.45
CA GLU A 283 26.28 26.95 15.45
C GLU A 283 26.95 26.70 16.80
N TYR A 284 27.67 27.70 17.33
CA TYR A 284 28.29 27.62 18.65
C TYR A 284 27.26 27.30 19.74
N ALA A 285 26.17 28.06 19.80
CA ALA A 285 25.10 27.86 20.77
C ALA A 285 24.47 26.45 20.66
N ARG A 286 24.16 25.97 19.44
CA ARG A 286 23.68 24.61 19.22
C ARG A 286 24.70 23.54 19.67
N SER A 287 26.00 23.78 19.49
CA SER A 287 27.06 22.84 19.90
C SER A 287 27.14 22.63 21.41
N ILE A 288 26.77 23.64 22.21
CA ILE A 288 26.72 23.53 23.68
C ILE A 288 25.33 23.18 24.21
N ALA A 289 24.25 23.34 23.44
CA ALA A 289 22.85 23.14 23.88
C ALA A 289 22.42 21.70 24.18
N SER A 290 23.33 20.70 24.12
CA SER A 290 23.10 19.32 24.57
C SER A 290 21.77 18.67 24.12
N GLY A 291 21.36 18.94 22.87
CA GLY A 291 20.17 18.37 22.23
C GLY A 291 18.89 19.23 22.27
N VAL A 292 18.90 20.37 22.97
CA VAL A 292 17.77 21.32 22.94
C VAL A 292 17.68 22.00 21.57
N LEU A 293 16.48 22.05 20.99
CA LEU A 293 16.25 22.81 19.76
C LEU A 293 16.22 24.31 20.06
N LEU A 294 17.08 25.06 19.35
CA LEU A 294 17.24 26.51 19.51
C LEU A 294 16.78 27.28 18.26
N GLU A 295 15.84 28.21 18.47
CA GLU A 295 15.47 29.28 17.55
C GLU A 295 16.21 30.57 17.94
N PHE A 296 16.53 31.42 16.95
CA PHE A 296 17.34 32.63 17.17
C PHE A 296 16.76 33.85 16.48
N ASP A 297 16.69 34.95 17.22
CA ASP A 297 16.23 36.28 16.77
C ASP A 297 17.32 37.33 17.07
N TRP A 298 17.37 38.38 16.27
CA TRP A 298 18.49 39.34 16.21
C TRP A 298 17.98 40.77 16.16
N SER A 299 18.08 41.47 17.28
CA SER A 299 17.57 42.84 17.44
C SER A 299 18.71 43.87 17.54
N PRO A 300 18.53 45.12 17.10
CA PRO A 300 19.45 46.21 17.46
C PRO A 300 19.55 46.44 18.97
N ILE A 301 18.48 46.19 19.73
CA ILE A 301 18.39 46.43 21.18
C ILE A 301 17.64 45.27 21.86
N VAL A 302 18.18 44.75 22.97
CA VAL A 302 17.54 43.76 23.85
C VAL A 302 17.70 44.24 25.30
N ASN A 303 16.64 44.19 26.10
CA ASN A 303 16.62 44.69 27.49
C ASN A 303 17.18 46.13 27.70
N GLY A 304 17.15 46.97 26.65
CA GLY A 304 17.64 48.34 26.68
C GLY A 304 19.13 48.52 26.36
N LEU A 305 19.86 47.44 26.06
CA LEU A 305 21.27 47.47 25.64
C LEU A 305 21.40 47.13 24.15
N GLY A 306 22.44 47.65 23.49
CA GLY A 306 22.75 47.38 22.09
C GLY A 306 23.76 48.37 21.50
N GLY A 307 24.53 47.94 20.50
CA GLY A 307 25.55 48.77 19.86
C GLY A 307 26.58 49.30 20.87
N GLN A 308 26.76 50.62 20.94
CA GLN A 308 27.71 51.25 21.86
C GLN A 308 27.32 51.15 23.35
N ASP A 309 26.05 50.86 23.66
CA ASP A 309 25.59 50.71 25.03
C ASP A 309 25.86 49.30 25.59
N GLY A 310 26.33 48.36 24.76
CA GLY A 310 26.79 47.03 25.15
C GLY A 310 26.10 45.86 24.45
N MET A 311 26.29 44.66 24.98
CA MET A 311 25.69 43.41 24.52
C MET A 311 24.59 42.94 25.47
N ALA A 312 23.54 42.30 24.94
CA ALA A 312 22.52 41.64 25.74
C ALA A 312 21.88 40.47 25.00
N GLY A 313 21.27 39.57 25.77
CA GLY A 313 20.37 38.55 25.27
C GLY A 313 19.10 38.44 26.10
N THR A 314 18.19 37.60 25.62
CA THR A 314 17.14 36.94 26.41
C THR A 314 16.89 35.56 25.84
N ALA A 315 16.42 34.66 26.69
CA ALA A 315 15.94 33.35 26.27
C ALA A 315 14.55 33.05 26.85
N THR A 316 13.80 32.22 26.12
CA THR A 316 12.54 31.62 26.58
C THR A 316 12.61 30.12 26.33
N TRP A 317 12.01 29.34 27.23
CA TRP A 317 12.01 27.88 27.16
C TRP A 317 10.60 27.30 27.17
N ASN A 318 10.46 26.11 26.60
CA ASN A 318 9.24 25.32 26.61
C ASN A 318 9.61 23.84 26.79
N THR A 319 9.03 23.18 27.78
CA THR A 319 9.32 21.77 28.13
C THR A 319 8.52 20.76 27.29
N ALA A 320 7.58 21.21 26.45
CA ALA A 320 6.81 20.34 25.57
C ALA A 320 7.67 19.72 24.45
N ARG A 321 7.24 18.55 23.94
CA ARG A 321 7.85 17.83 22.80
C ARG A 321 9.37 17.61 22.91
N GLY A 322 9.87 17.41 24.12
CA GLY A 322 11.28 17.10 24.39
C GLY A 322 12.19 18.31 24.67
N GLY A 323 11.63 19.51 24.73
CA GLY A 323 12.34 20.73 25.09
C GLY A 323 12.77 21.57 23.88
N PHE A 324 12.35 22.82 23.84
CA PHE A 324 12.82 23.81 22.87
C PHE A 324 12.90 25.21 23.47
N SER A 325 13.64 26.10 22.81
CA SER A 325 13.85 27.46 23.28
C SER A 325 14.08 28.45 22.14
N LYS A 326 13.73 29.71 22.40
CA LYS A 326 14.10 30.85 21.55
C LYS A 326 15.06 31.75 22.30
N ILE A 327 16.20 32.04 21.70
CA ILE A 327 17.19 33.02 22.15
C ILE A 327 17.07 34.27 21.27
N THR A 328 17.12 35.46 21.87
CA THR A 328 17.16 36.76 21.17
C THR A 328 18.45 37.47 21.57
N LEU A 329 19.28 37.87 20.61
CA LEU A 329 20.57 38.52 20.86
C LEU A 329 20.61 39.94 20.27
N THR A 330 21.40 40.83 20.88
CA THR A 330 21.71 42.12 20.25
C THR A 330 22.65 41.95 19.05
N ASN A 331 22.52 42.84 18.07
CA ASN A 331 23.47 42.92 16.95
C ASN A 331 24.92 43.12 17.40
N SER A 332 25.15 43.81 18.53
CA SER A 332 26.48 43.98 19.13
C SER A 332 27.15 42.65 19.50
N VAL A 333 26.40 41.59 19.84
CA VAL A 333 26.98 40.24 20.06
C VAL A 333 27.65 39.72 18.78
N ALA A 334 27.08 39.99 17.61
CA ALA A 334 27.64 39.61 16.31
C ALA A 334 28.68 40.62 15.79
N GLU A 335 28.72 41.85 16.31
CA GLU A 335 29.77 42.83 15.99
C GLU A 335 31.06 42.59 16.79
N GLU A 336 30.95 42.08 18.02
CA GLU A 336 32.08 41.81 18.93
C GLU A 336 32.58 40.34 18.92
N TRP A 337 31.91 39.45 18.19
CA TRP A 337 32.28 38.04 18.13
C TRP A 337 33.68 37.80 17.53
N PRO A 338 34.48 36.82 18.03
CA PRO A 338 34.23 35.92 19.17
C PRO A 338 34.92 36.40 20.46
N SER A 339 34.60 37.59 20.97
CA SER A 339 35.14 38.08 22.25
C SER A 339 34.81 37.13 23.41
N ALA A 340 35.62 37.22 24.48
CA ALA A 340 35.41 36.38 25.66
C ALA A 340 34.02 36.64 26.29
N ASP A 341 33.59 37.90 26.29
CA ASP A 341 32.31 38.35 26.82
C ASP A 341 31.13 37.96 25.92
N SER A 342 31.25 38.10 24.59
CA SER A 342 30.19 37.67 23.66
C SER A 342 29.97 36.15 23.74
N ARG A 343 31.04 35.36 23.84
CA ARG A 343 30.96 33.90 24.04
C ARG A 343 30.38 33.53 25.41
N ALA A 344 30.71 34.27 26.45
CA ALA A 344 30.18 34.06 27.79
C ALA A 344 28.68 34.37 27.88
N LEU A 345 28.24 35.45 27.23
CA LEU A 345 26.82 35.81 27.11
C LEU A 345 26.02 34.77 26.34
N VAL A 346 26.50 34.33 25.17
CA VAL A 346 25.82 33.27 24.40
C VAL A 346 25.73 31.97 25.21
N ALA A 347 26.75 31.64 26.01
CA ALA A 347 26.70 30.51 26.92
C ALA A 347 25.67 30.69 28.06
N HIS A 348 25.52 31.90 28.61
CA HIS A 348 24.50 32.23 29.60
C HIS A 348 23.09 32.06 29.03
N GLU A 349 22.82 32.60 27.84
CA GLU A 349 21.51 32.44 27.16
C GLU A 349 21.18 30.98 26.83
N VAL A 350 22.17 30.16 26.47
CA VAL A 350 21.97 28.70 26.34
C VAL A 350 21.65 28.06 27.70
N GLY A 351 22.23 28.54 28.80
CA GLY A 351 21.90 28.09 30.14
C GLY A 351 20.42 28.24 30.49
N HIS A 352 19.82 29.40 30.16
CA HIS A 352 18.36 29.58 30.25
C HIS A 352 17.61 28.58 29.34
N ALA A 353 18.05 28.42 28.08
CA ALA A 353 17.40 27.51 27.13
C ALA A 353 17.38 26.04 27.61
N ILE A 354 18.43 25.61 28.31
CA ILE A 354 18.55 24.27 28.89
C ILE A 354 17.47 23.97 29.95
N THR A 355 16.84 25.00 30.53
CA THR A 355 15.66 24.84 31.41
C THR A 355 14.55 24.03 30.73
N SER A 356 14.44 24.07 29.39
CA SER A 356 13.49 23.25 28.62
C SER A 356 13.66 21.73 28.80
N LYS A 357 14.84 21.25 29.23
CA LYS A 357 15.18 19.84 29.48
C LYS A 357 15.39 19.55 30.97
N CYS A 358 15.92 20.52 31.73
CA CYS A 358 16.42 20.32 33.09
C CYS A 358 15.71 21.20 34.16
N SER A 359 14.48 21.67 33.89
CA SER A 359 13.64 22.42 34.83
C SER A 359 13.61 21.80 36.24
N ASP A 360 13.48 20.48 36.31
CA ASP A 360 13.25 19.73 37.55
C ASP A 360 14.50 19.63 38.45
N MET A 361 15.65 20.16 38.00
CA MET A 361 16.91 20.16 38.75
C MET A 361 17.05 21.37 39.69
N PHE A 362 16.21 22.40 39.54
CA PHE A 362 16.23 23.63 40.32
C PHE A 362 14.83 24.26 40.43
N ASP A 363 14.71 25.42 41.07
CA ASP A 363 13.45 26.17 41.14
C ASP A 363 13.24 26.99 39.85
N SER A 364 12.87 26.33 38.75
CA SER A 364 12.79 26.97 37.42
C SER A 364 11.76 28.08 37.29
N ASP A 365 10.78 28.13 38.20
CA ASP A 365 9.74 29.16 38.27
C ASP A 365 10.24 30.45 38.96
N SER A 366 11.33 30.36 39.72
CA SER A 366 11.98 31.49 40.38
C SER A 366 12.98 32.17 39.45
N GLN A 367 12.70 33.41 39.07
CA GLN A 367 13.59 34.19 38.19
C GLN A 367 15.04 34.18 38.71
N SER A 368 15.27 34.46 40.00
CA SER A 368 16.62 34.47 40.56
C SER A 368 17.34 33.12 40.50
N ALA A 369 16.62 32.01 40.62
CA ALA A 369 17.21 30.68 40.47
C ALA A 369 17.48 30.35 38.99
N ASN A 370 16.70 30.90 38.06
CA ASN A 370 16.92 30.80 36.62
C ASN A 370 18.17 31.58 36.16
N GLU A 371 18.36 32.81 36.65
CA GLU A 371 19.60 33.58 36.45
C GLU A 371 20.83 32.88 37.09
N GLU A 372 20.67 32.29 38.29
CA GLU A 372 21.72 31.48 38.93
C GLU A 372 22.07 30.24 38.08
N TRP A 373 21.07 29.53 37.56
CA TRP A 373 21.24 28.36 36.69
C TRP A 373 21.94 28.71 35.38
N ALA A 374 21.54 29.79 34.69
CA ALA A 374 22.18 30.24 33.47
C ALA A 374 23.65 30.62 33.67
N THR A 375 23.94 31.31 34.78
CA THR A 375 25.31 31.65 35.20
C THR A 375 26.12 30.40 35.53
N ALA A 376 25.53 29.45 36.26
CA ALA A 376 26.16 28.18 36.63
C ALA A 376 26.49 27.33 35.40
N TRP A 377 25.59 27.28 34.42
CA TRP A 377 25.80 26.62 33.14
C TRP A 377 26.99 27.20 32.40
N ALA A 378 27.05 28.52 32.19
CA ALA A 378 28.15 29.19 31.51
C ALA A 378 29.51 28.90 32.19
N ILE A 379 29.58 29.00 33.52
CA ILE A 379 30.78 28.67 34.30
C ILE A 379 31.16 27.20 34.16
N SER A 380 30.19 26.28 34.19
CA SER A 380 30.42 24.84 34.13
C SER A 380 30.98 24.32 32.79
N ILE A 381 30.93 25.14 31.72
CA ILE A 381 31.64 24.91 30.44
C ILE A 381 32.89 25.80 30.26
N GLY A 382 33.25 26.59 31.28
CA GLY A 382 34.51 27.35 31.33
C GLY A 382 34.40 28.85 31.01
N HIS A 383 33.19 29.43 30.92
CA HIS A 383 33.05 30.88 30.73
C HIS A 383 33.08 31.66 32.05
N THR A 384 34.15 32.44 32.22
CA THR A 384 34.39 33.29 33.41
C THR A 384 34.55 34.76 33.07
N ALA A 385 34.19 35.17 31.85
CA ALA A 385 34.21 36.56 31.39
C ALA A 385 32.90 37.29 31.76
N ASP A 386 32.85 38.60 31.61
CA ASP A 386 31.84 39.47 32.25
C ASP A 386 30.41 39.22 31.73
N GLY A 387 30.29 38.70 30.50
CA GLY A 387 29.02 38.26 29.93
C GLY A 387 28.40 36.99 30.55
N ASN A 388 29.07 36.28 31.47
CA ASN A 388 28.55 35.00 31.99
C ASN A 388 27.40 35.12 33.01
N GLY A 389 27.03 36.34 33.43
CA GLY A 389 25.98 36.62 34.42
C GLY A 389 26.49 36.99 35.83
N VAL A 390 27.75 36.70 36.17
CA VAL A 390 28.28 36.93 37.54
C VAL A 390 28.24 38.40 37.95
N GLN A 391 28.47 39.34 37.03
CA GLN A 391 28.41 40.77 37.34
C GLN A 391 26.99 41.25 37.68
N ALA A 392 25.97 40.67 37.06
CA ALA A 392 24.58 41.06 37.24
C ALA A 392 23.91 40.35 38.43
N TYR A 393 24.21 39.05 38.61
CA TYR A 393 23.45 38.15 39.49
C TYR A 393 24.29 37.55 40.62
N GLY A 394 25.60 37.75 40.61
CA GLY A 394 26.53 37.16 41.58
C GLY A 394 27.03 35.78 41.18
N TYR A 395 27.92 35.21 42.01
CA TYR A 395 28.49 33.89 41.74
C TYR A 395 27.53 32.79 42.20
N PRO A 396 27.18 31.82 41.33
CA PRO A 396 26.26 30.75 41.68
C PRO A 396 26.87 29.78 42.70
N SER A 397 26.02 29.04 43.40
CA SER A 397 26.47 28.01 44.33
C SER A 397 27.19 26.88 43.61
N GLN A 398 28.21 26.27 44.25
CA GLN A 398 28.91 25.13 43.64
C GLN A 398 27.96 23.97 43.32
N ALA A 399 26.93 23.75 44.14
CA ALA A 399 25.89 22.77 43.89
C ALA A 399 25.11 23.07 42.59
N MET A 400 24.83 24.34 42.27
CA MET A 400 24.21 24.74 41.00
C MET A 400 25.15 24.52 39.82
N ILE A 401 26.46 24.82 39.97
CA ILE A 401 27.48 24.56 38.93
C ILE A 401 27.59 23.06 38.64
N ASP A 402 27.63 22.23 39.68
CA ASP A 402 27.70 20.77 39.57
C ASP A 402 26.40 20.19 38.95
N ALA A 403 25.24 20.74 39.29
CA ALA A 403 23.95 20.35 38.71
C ALA A 403 23.85 20.73 37.22
N ALA A 404 24.22 21.96 36.85
CA ALA A 404 24.27 22.40 35.46
C ALA A 404 25.29 21.59 34.64
N ALA A 405 26.43 21.22 35.24
CA ALA A 405 27.40 20.33 34.61
C ALA A 405 26.83 18.93 34.32
N GLY A 406 26.00 18.39 35.22
CA GLY A 406 25.38 17.06 35.10
C GLY A 406 24.15 16.99 34.17
N CYS A 407 23.63 18.13 33.71
CA CYS A 407 22.51 18.19 32.75
C CYS A 407 22.96 18.01 31.27
N ARG A 408 24.25 18.20 30.99
CA ARG A 408 24.84 18.01 29.65
C ARG A 408 24.81 16.54 29.22
#